data_AF-A0A2M8Q0J1-F1
#
_entry.id   AF-A0A2M8Q0J1-F1
#
_cell.length_a   1.000
_cell.length_b   1.000
_cell.length_c   1.000
_cell.angle_alpha   90.00
_cell.angle_beta   90.00
_cell.angle_gamma   90.00
#
_symmetry.space_group_name_H-M   'P 1'
#
loop_
_entity.id
_entity.type
_entity.pdbx_description
1 polymer ?
#
loop_
_entity_poly.entity_id
_entity_poly.type
_entity_poly.pdbx_seq_one_letter_code
_entity_poly.pdbx_strand_id
1 'polypeptide(L)'
;MFLLTPILILGDMFEKLPDLRVVGVFGIIPPLVITIAQMELYRDWWQRLLYFPAQFIVGAAIVLSNTIAVFKAFHKPNIEREFKRTPKFRIGGGQAQNWVTSRYALKIDATTFGELVLAVYALFGFIVALDRLPVLAPYMLTYAISFAVFALWNIWQNWQMTRQQQQLIAQAKK
;
A
#
# COMPACT_ATOMS: atom_id res chain seq x y z
N MET A 1 14.64 -3.89 -0.35
CA MET A 1 15.31 -3.14 -1.44
C MET A 1 14.87 -1.69 -1.51
N PHE A 2 13.57 -1.37 -1.58
CA PHE A 2 13.06 0.00 -1.71
C PHE A 2 13.84 1.09 -0.96
N LEU A 3 14.04 0.95 0.36
CA LEU A 3 14.76 1.94 1.17
C LEU A 3 16.23 2.13 0.77
N LEU A 4 16.90 1.09 0.29
CA LEU A 4 18.30 1.15 -0.12
C LEU A 4 18.48 1.74 -1.51
N THR A 5 17.48 1.60 -2.38
CA THR A 5 17.63 1.90 -3.81
C THR A 5 18.09 3.34 -4.10
N PRO A 6 17.53 4.43 -3.50
CA PRO A 6 18.02 5.78 -3.76
C PRO A 6 19.48 5.99 -3.33
N ILE A 7 19.88 5.41 -2.19
CA ILE A 7 21.25 5.47 -1.67
C ILE A 7 22.21 4.75 -2.63
N LEU A 8 21.81 3.58 -3.13
CA LEU A 8 22.59 2.80 -4.09
C LEU A 8 22.72 3.51 -5.45
N ILE A 9 21.69 4.23 -5.90
CA ILE A 9 21.76 5.05 -7.11
C ILE A 9 22.73 6.21 -6.90
N LEU A 10 22.65 6.92 -5.77
CA LEU A 10 23.55 8.05 -5.47
C LEU A 10 25.01 7.65 -5.35
N GLY A 11 25.28 6.45 -4.82
CA GLY A 11 26.63 5.93 -4.66
C GLY A 11 27.19 5.23 -5.90
N ASP A 12 26.49 5.26 -7.04
CA ASP A 12 26.81 4.54 -8.27
C ASP A 12 27.11 3.04 -8.00
N MET A 13 26.48 2.46 -6.97
CA MET A 13 26.81 1.13 -6.47
C MET A 13 26.22 0.03 -7.34
N PHE A 14 25.19 0.34 -8.13
CA PHE A 14 24.59 -0.60 -9.08
C PHE A 14 25.57 -1.05 -10.16
N GLU A 15 26.57 -0.23 -10.51
CA GLU A 15 27.61 -0.59 -11.48
C GLU A 15 28.62 -1.60 -10.93
N LYS A 16 28.74 -1.71 -9.60
CA LYS A 16 29.67 -2.63 -8.92
C LYS A 16 29.05 -3.99 -8.62
N LEU A 17 27.75 -4.15 -8.86
CA LEU A 17 27.06 -5.41 -8.61
C LEU A 17 27.39 -6.41 -9.73
N PRO A 18 27.47 -7.73 -9.41
CA PRO A 18 27.56 -8.76 -10.43
C PRO A 18 26.35 -8.69 -11.36
N ASP A 19 26.47 -9.22 -12.58
CA ASP A 19 25.36 -9.20 -13.53
C ASP A 19 24.16 -10.00 -12.99
N LEU A 20 23.15 -9.26 -12.53
CA LEU A 20 21.92 -9.78 -11.93
C LEU A 20 20.82 -9.98 -12.97
N ARG A 21 21.09 -9.80 -14.27
CA ARG A 21 20.07 -9.95 -15.33
C ARG A 21 19.38 -11.30 -15.29
N VAL A 22 20.12 -12.39 -15.02
CA VAL A 22 19.57 -13.75 -14.89
C VAL A 22 18.58 -13.83 -13.73
N VAL A 23 18.86 -13.17 -12.61
CA VAL A 23 17.94 -13.09 -11.46
C VAL A 23 16.70 -12.27 -11.82
N GLY A 24 16.88 -11.19 -12.60
CA GLY A 24 15.79 -10.35 -13.10
C GLY A 24 14.74 -11.11 -13.94
N VAL A 25 15.15 -12.15 -14.68
CA VAL A 25 14.24 -12.99 -15.47
C VAL A 25 13.18 -13.68 -14.59
N PHE A 26 13.53 -14.08 -13.36
CA PHE A 26 12.57 -14.68 -12.42
C PHE A 26 11.45 -13.70 -12.01
N GLY A 27 11.67 -12.38 -12.16
CA GLY A 27 10.63 -11.37 -11.94
C GLY A 27 9.44 -11.47 -12.90
N ILE A 28 9.58 -12.16 -14.02
CA ILE A 28 8.51 -12.39 -15.00
C ILE A 28 7.56 -13.53 -14.55
N ILE A 29 8.01 -14.38 -13.63
CA ILE A 29 7.24 -15.56 -13.18
C ILE A 29 5.89 -15.16 -12.57
N PRO A 30 5.79 -14.22 -11.61
CA PRO A 30 4.49 -13.89 -11.02
C PRO A 30 3.47 -13.36 -12.05
N PRO A 31 3.81 -12.39 -12.93
CA PRO A 31 2.90 -11.97 -14.01
C PRO A 31 2.48 -13.12 -14.93
N LEU A 32 3.39 -14.04 -15.28
CA LEU A 32 3.06 -15.20 -16.12
C LEU A 32 2.07 -16.14 -15.45
N VAL A 33 2.36 -16.57 -14.21
CA VAL A 33 1.47 -17.47 -13.45
C VAL A 33 0.09 -16.86 -13.30
N ILE A 34 0.03 -15.57 -12.98
CA ILE A 34 -1.22 -14.83 -12.86
C ILE A 34 -1.97 -14.78 -14.20
N THR A 35 -1.27 -14.50 -15.30
CA THR A 35 -1.90 -14.42 -16.64
C THR A 35 -2.46 -15.75 -17.07
N ILE A 36 -1.70 -16.84 -16.90
CA ILE A 36 -2.14 -18.21 -17.21
C ILE A 36 -3.38 -18.56 -16.37
N ALA A 37 -3.35 -18.24 -15.06
CA ALA A 37 -4.50 -18.47 -14.20
C ALA A 37 -5.74 -17.68 -14.66
N GLN A 38 -5.59 -16.43 -15.10
CA GLN A 38 -6.72 -15.65 -15.62
C GLN A 38 -7.27 -16.25 -16.92
N MET A 39 -6.41 -16.72 -17.82
CA MET A 39 -6.80 -17.37 -19.08
C MET A 39 -7.60 -18.65 -18.85
N GLU A 40 -7.21 -19.45 -17.84
CA GLU A 40 -7.90 -20.70 -17.51
C GLU A 40 -9.24 -20.46 -16.81
N LEU A 41 -9.31 -19.48 -15.90
CA LEU A 41 -10.53 -19.26 -15.10
C LEU A 41 -11.60 -18.42 -15.81
N TYR A 42 -11.23 -17.56 -16.77
CA TYR A 42 -12.12 -16.50 -17.25
C TYR A 42 -12.05 -16.29 -18.76
N ARG A 43 -13.23 -16.16 -19.39
CA ARG A 43 -13.34 -15.87 -20.83
C ARG A 43 -12.95 -14.43 -21.20
N ASP A 44 -13.08 -13.50 -20.26
CA ASP A 44 -12.75 -12.07 -20.34
C ASP A 44 -11.38 -11.74 -19.70
N TRP A 45 -10.45 -12.71 -19.67
CA TRP A 45 -9.17 -12.63 -18.96
C TRP A 45 -8.38 -11.34 -19.21
N TRP A 46 -8.36 -10.83 -20.44
CA TRP A 46 -7.57 -9.64 -20.79
C TRP A 46 -8.09 -8.37 -20.09
N GLN A 47 -9.40 -8.23 -19.93
CA GLN A 47 -10.01 -7.08 -19.23
C GLN A 47 -9.67 -7.13 -17.76
N ARG A 48 -9.56 -8.34 -17.21
CA ARG A 48 -9.17 -8.56 -15.81
C ARG A 48 -7.71 -8.16 -15.59
N LEU A 49 -6.85 -8.32 -16.60
CA LEU A 49 -5.46 -7.90 -16.48
C LEU A 49 -5.32 -6.38 -16.22
N LEU A 50 -6.29 -5.56 -16.66
CA LEU A 50 -6.28 -4.11 -16.44
C LEU A 50 -6.39 -3.72 -14.95
N TYR A 51 -6.82 -4.62 -14.08
CA TYR A 51 -6.86 -4.38 -12.64
C TYR A 51 -5.51 -4.63 -11.94
N PHE A 52 -4.53 -5.28 -12.60
CA PHE A 52 -3.24 -5.58 -11.96
C PHE A 52 -2.44 -4.34 -11.54
N PRO A 53 -2.35 -3.25 -12.32
CA PRO A 53 -1.68 -2.04 -11.85
C PRO A 53 -2.27 -1.53 -10.54
N ALA A 54 -3.60 -1.52 -10.39
CA ALA A 54 -4.24 -1.14 -9.14
C ALA A 54 -3.88 -2.11 -8.01
N GLN A 55 -3.83 -3.42 -8.29
CA GLN A 55 -3.41 -4.43 -7.32
C GLN A 55 -1.95 -4.22 -6.87
N PHE A 56 -1.04 -3.88 -7.78
CA PHE A 56 0.35 -3.57 -7.45
C PHE A 56 0.45 -2.34 -6.55
N ILE A 57 -0.31 -1.29 -6.85
CA ILE A 57 -0.35 -0.06 -6.05
C ILE A 57 -0.80 -0.38 -4.62
N VAL A 58 -1.88 -1.14 -4.46
CA VAL A 58 -2.38 -1.56 -3.14
C VAL A 58 -1.35 -2.46 -2.43
N GLY A 59 -0.75 -3.41 -3.14
CA GLY A 59 0.26 -4.32 -2.59
C GLY A 59 1.53 -3.61 -2.10
N ALA A 60 1.95 -2.54 -2.78
CA ALA A 60 3.09 -1.73 -2.34
C ALA A 60 2.75 -0.89 -1.10
N ALA A 61 1.53 -0.36 -1.02
CA ALA A 61 1.11 0.47 0.11
C ALA A 61 1.04 -0.29 1.45
N ILE A 62 0.66 -1.57 1.45
CA ILE A 62 0.56 -2.39 2.67
C ILE A 62 1.93 -2.76 3.30
N VAL A 63 3.05 -2.47 2.62
CA VAL A 63 4.39 -2.86 3.08
C VAL A 63 4.72 -2.25 4.45
N LEU A 64 4.39 -0.97 4.67
CA LEU A 64 4.69 -0.30 5.94
C LEU A 64 3.89 -0.89 7.11
N SER A 65 2.58 -1.08 6.94
CA SER A 65 1.72 -1.62 7.99
C SER A 65 2.12 -3.05 8.37
N ASN A 66 2.45 -3.87 7.38
CA ASN A 66 2.99 -5.22 7.59
C ASN A 66 4.33 -5.17 8.33
N THR A 67 5.22 -4.27 7.95
CA THR A 67 6.52 -4.08 8.62
C THR A 67 6.31 -3.72 10.10
N ILE A 68 5.46 -2.74 10.39
CA ILE A 68 5.14 -2.34 11.76
C ILE A 68 4.55 -3.51 12.56
N ALA A 69 3.65 -4.29 11.96
CA ALA A 69 3.05 -5.46 12.61
C ALA A 69 4.09 -6.52 12.98
N VAL A 70 5.04 -6.80 12.07
CA VAL A 70 6.17 -7.71 12.30
C VAL A 70 7.10 -7.17 13.38
N PHE A 71 7.49 -5.89 13.33
CA PHE A 71 8.33 -5.29 14.37
C PHE A 71 7.66 -5.33 15.75
N LYS A 72 6.36 -5.04 15.81
CA LYS A 72 5.57 -5.22 17.03
C LYS A 72 5.60 -6.68 17.47
N ALA A 73 5.50 -7.67 16.55
CA ALA A 73 5.65 -9.12 16.81
C ALA A 73 6.92 -9.45 17.57
N PHE A 74 8.05 -9.01 17.07
CA PHE A 74 9.34 -9.29 17.67
C PHE A 74 9.56 -8.62 19.03
N HIS A 75 9.16 -7.36 19.21
CA HIS A 75 9.47 -6.61 20.44
C HIS A 75 8.50 -6.93 21.60
N LYS A 76 7.31 -7.43 21.30
CA LYS A 76 6.26 -7.71 22.29
C LYS A 76 5.65 -9.09 22.02
N PRO A 77 6.43 -10.17 22.17
CA PRO A 77 5.96 -11.53 21.88
C PRO A 77 4.90 -12.02 22.86
N ASN A 78 4.98 -11.59 24.13
CA ASN A 78 4.12 -12.08 25.23
C ASN A 78 2.84 -11.25 25.46
N ILE A 79 2.51 -10.32 24.55
CA ILE A 79 1.24 -9.59 24.63
C ILE A 79 0.20 -10.36 23.84
N GLU A 80 -0.89 -10.74 24.50
CA GLU A 80 -2.08 -11.25 23.83
C GLU A 80 -2.55 -10.22 22.80
N ARG A 81 -2.34 -10.53 21.53
CA ARG A 81 -2.89 -9.75 20.44
C ARG A 81 -4.30 -10.25 20.24
N GLU A 82 -5.26 -9.47 20.68
CA GLU A 82 -6.64 -9.68 20.26
C GLU A 82 -6.64 -9.69 18.73
N PHE A 83 -6.87 -10.85 18.13
CA PHE A 83 -7.04 -10.98 16.70
C PHE A 83 -8.33 -10.24 16.37
N LYS A 84 -8.21 -8.96 16.05
CA LYS A 84 -9.33 -8.16 15.57
C LYS A 84 -9.80 -8.82 14.28
N ARG A 85 -10.89 -9.58 14.39
CA ARG A 85 -11.54 -10.21 13.24
C ARG A 85 -11.74 -9.14 12.17
N THR A 86 -11.49 -9.50 10.92
CA THR A 86 -11.71 -8.62 9.78
C THR A 86 -13.14 -8.05 9.83
N PRO A 87 -13.31 -6.73 9.68
CA PRO A 87 -14.62 -6.09 9.84
C PRO A 87 -15.61 -6.68 8.84
N LYS A 88 -16.72 -7.25 9.32
CA LYS A 88 -17.83 -7.68 8.48
C LYS A 88 -18.80 -6.52 8.32
N PHE A 89 -18.65 -5.74 7.25
CA PHE A 89 -19.61 -4.69 6.91
C PHE A 89 -20.82 -5.32 6.22
N ARG A 90 -22.03 -5.09 6.73
CA ARG A 90 -23.27 -5.61 6.14
C ARG A 90 -23.74 -4.65 5.05
N ILE A 91 -23.52 -5.00 3.78
CA ILE A 91 -23.78 -4.11 2.63
C ILE A 91 -25.25 -4.17 2.15
N GLY A 92 -26.10 -5.05 2.69
CA GLY A 92 -27.39 -5.40 2.06
C GLY A 92 -28.65 -5.34 2.93
N GLY A 93 -28.93 -4.28 3.71
CA GLY A 93 -30.24 -4.19 4.35
C GLY A 93 -30.61 -2.84 4.93
N GLY A 94 -31.41 -2.07 4.19
CA GLY A 94 -32.34 -1.00 4.62
C GLY A 94 -31.76 0.24 5.29
N GLN A 95 -30.78 0.08 6.17
CA GLN A 95 -29.96 1.13 6.74
C GLN A 95 -28.52 0.66 6.59
N ALA A 96 -27.78 1.28 5.67
CA ALA A 96 -26.33 1.13 5.62
C ALA A 96 -25.81 1.51 7.01
N GLN A 97 -25.46 0.51 7.82
CA GLN A 97 -24.92 0.74 9.14
C GLN A 97 -23.66 1.57 8.93
N ASN A 98 -23.72 2.86 9.29
CA ASN A 98 -22.71 3.85 8.93
C ASN A 98 -21.33 3.28 9.29
N TRP A 99 -20.54 2.92 8.27
CA TRP A 99 -19.21 2.35 8.41
C TRP A 99 -18.28 3.17 9.33
N VAL A 100 -18.60 4.46 9.47
CA VAL A 100 -17.92 5.50 10.23
C VAL A 100 -18.21 5.41 11.72
N THR A 101 -19.38 4.93 12.12
CA THR A 101 -19.74 4.72 13.54
C THR A 101 -19.39 3.32 14.02
N SER A 102 -18.89 2.47 13.13
CA SER A 102 -18.45 1.13 13.47
C SER A 102 -17.25 1.17 14.43
N ARG A 103 -17.17 0.19 15.34
CA ARG A 103 -16.00 -0.05 16.20
C ARG A 103 -14.70 -0.28 15.40
N TYR A 104 -14.82 -0.48 14.08
CA TYR A 104 -13.73 -0.69 13.12
C TYR A 104 -13.27 0.59 12.39
N ALA A 105 -13.78 1.77 12.75
CA ALA A 105 -13.34 3.05 12.21
C ALA A 105 -11.83 3.26 12.47
N LEU A 106 -11.03 3.29 11.39
CA LEU A 106 -9.57 3.36 11.46
C LEU A 106 -9.12 4.82 11.48
N LYS A 107 -8.83 5.33 12.68
CA LYS A 107 -8.32 6.70 12.87
C LYS A 107 -6.94 6.84 12.21
N ILE A 108 -6.59 8.07 11.82
CA ILE A 108 -5.19 8.40 11.47
C ILE A 108 -4.30 7.93 12.63
N ASP A 109 -3.33 7.09 12.29
CA ASP A 109 -2.31 6.57 13.20
C ASP A 109 -0.93 6.98 12.68
N ALA A 110 0.11 6.76 13.47
CA ALA A 110 1.51 6.99 13.08
C ALA A 110 1.89 6.34 11.74
N THR A 111 1.16 5.30 11.34
CA THR A 111 1.30 4.63 10.04
C THR A 111 1.05 5.57 8.87
N THR A 112 0.02 6.42 8.90
CA THR A 112 -0.30 7.36 7.79
C THR A 112 0.78 8.42 7.62
N PHE A 113 1.38 8.89 8.72
CA PHE A 113 2.54 9.78 8.65
C PHE A 113 3.75 9.08 8.03
N GLY A 114 4.01 7.82 8.42
CA GLY A 114 5.05 7.01 7.81
C GLY A 114 4.83 6.79 6.31
N GLU A 115 3.60 6.54 5.86
CA GLU A 115 3.25 6.45 4.43
C GLU A 115 3.61 7.74 3.70
N LEU A 116 3.28 8.91 4.25
CA LEU A 116 3.60 10.21 3.64
C LEU A 116 5.12 10.43 3.51
N VAL A 117 5.87 10.12 4.57
CA VAL A 117 7.34 10.22 4.55
C VAL A 117 7.94 9.28 3.49
N LEU A 118 7.44 8.05 3.40
CA LEU A 118 7.89 7.10 2.39
C LEU A 118 7.50 7.53 0.97
N ALA A 119 6.36 8.22 0.79
CA ALA A 119 5.96 8.79 -0.49
C ALA A 119 6.94 9.88 -0.94
N VAL A 120 7.31 10.80 -0.04
CA VAL A 120 8.31 11.84 -0.31
C VAL A 120 9.68 11.21 -0.62
N TYR A 121 10.07 10.19 0.14
CA TYR A 121 11.31 9.45 -0.11
C TYR A 121 11.32 8.76 -1.48
N ALA A 122 10.20 8.13 -1.86
CA ALA A 122 10.06 7.50 -3.17
C ALA A 122 10.12 8.54 -4.31
N LEU A 123 9.50 9.72 -4.14
CA LEU A 123 9.58 10.82 -5.10
C LEU A 123 11.01 11.33 -5.25
N PHE A 124 11.74 11.48 -4.15
CA PHE A 124 13.16 11.82 -4.19
C PHE A 124 13.95 10.76 -4.97
N GLY A 125 13.75 9.48 -4.67
CA GLY A 125 14.36 8.37 -5.40
C GLY A 125 14.01 8.36 -6.89
N PHE A 126 12.77 8.72 -7.24
CA PHE A 126 12.32 8.84 -8.63
C PHE A 126 13.08 9.94 -9.37
N ILE A 127 13.18 11.14 -8.79
CA ILE A 127 13.91 12.27 -9.38
C ILE A 127 15.38 11.90 -9.59
N VAL A 128 16.03 11.32 -8.58
CA VAL A 128 17.43 10.86 -8.69
C VAL A 128 17.59 9.79 -9.76
N ALA A 129 16.63 8.87 -9.87
CA ALA A 129 16.66 7.80 -10.87
C ALA A 129 16.54 8.33 -12.31
N LEU A 130 15.78 9.40 -12.56
CA LEU A 130 15.65 9.99 -13.89
C LEU A 130 16.99 10.45 -14.47
N ASP A 131 17.88 10.98 -13.63
CA ASP A 131 19.18 11.49 -14.07
C ASP A 131 20.26 10.40 -14.11
N ARG A 132 20.27 9.51 -13.12
CA ARG A 132 21.37 8.55 -12.90
C ARG A 132 21.12 7.17 -13.46
N LEU A 133 19.92 6.62 -13.26
CA LEU A 133 19.59 5.25 -13.66
C LEU A 133 18.10 5.14 -14.04
N PRO A 134 17.72 5.62 -15.24
CA PRO A 134 16.32 5.75 -15.64
C PRO A 134 15.51 4.46 -15.60
N VAL A 135 16.19 3.31 -15.72
CA VAL A 135 15.60 1.96 -15.63
C VAL A 135 14.88 1.74 -14.29
N LEU A 136 15.33 2.38 -13.21
CA LEU A 136 14.70 2.27 -11.88
C LEU A 136 13.63 3.34 -11.61
N ALA A 137 13.45 4.31 -12.51
CA ALA A 137 12.45 5.36 -12.33
C ALA A 137 11.02 4.80 -12.25
N PRO A 138 10.56 3.86 -13.11
CA PRO A 138 9.21 3.27 -12.99
C PRO A 138 8.98 2.55 -11.66
N TYR A 139 10.02 1.88 -11.15
CA TYR A 139 10.00 1.23 -9.84
C TYR A 139 9.76 2.26 -8.72
N MET A 140 10.54 3.35 -8.70
CA MET A 140 10.39 4.41 -7.71
C MET A 140 9.05 5.12 -7.80
N LEU A 141 8.61 5.41 -9.03
CA LEU A 141 7.35 6.08 -9.28
C LEU A 141 6.16 5.25 -8.77
N THR A 142 6.20 3.93 -8.94
CA THR A 142 5.16 3.03 -8.45
C THR A 142 5.05 3.12 -6.92
N TYR A 143 6.16 3.12 -6.19
CA TYR A 143 6.13 3.31 -4.73
C TYR A 143 5.64 4.71 -4.34
N ALA A 144 6.06 5.75 -5.04
CA ALA A 144 5.62 7.12 -4.80
C ALA A 144 4.10 7.25 -4.93
N ILE A 145 3.54 6.75 -6.04
CA ILE A 145 2.10 6.73 -6.28
C ILE A 145 1.40 5.91 -5.20
N SER A 146 1.92 4.72 -4.88
CA SER A 146 1.30 3.81 -3.91
C SER A 146 1.18 4.44 -2.53
N PHE A 147 2.27 4.95 -1.98
CA PHE A 147 2.26 5.57 -0.66
C PHE A 147 1.48 6.88 -0.64
N ALA A 148 1.57 7.70 -1.70
CA ALA A 148 0.80 8.95 -1.78
C ALA A 148 -0.70 8.68 -1.82
N VAL A 149 -1.15 7.78 -2.70
CA VAL A 149 -2.58 7.41 -2.81
C VAL A 149 -3.10 6.87 -1.49
N PHE A 150 -2.37 5.97 -0.82
CA PHE A 150 -2.82 5.38 0.43
C PHE A 150 -2.83 6.38 1.59
N ALA A 151 -1.80 7.21 1.71
CA ALA A 151 -1.75 8.27 2.72
C ALA A 151 -2.91 9.26 2.55
N LEU A 152 -3.16 9.71 1.31
CA LEU A 152 -4.26 10.61 0.99
C LEU A 152 -5.62 9.94 1.24
N TRP A 153 -5.77 8.66 0.88
CA TRP A 153 -6.99 7.89 1.13
C TRP A 153 -7.28 7.77 2.64
N ASN A 154 -6.27 7.45 3.44
CA ASN A 154 -6.37 7.38 4.90
C ASN A 154 -6.76 8.74 5.52
N ILE A 155 -6.17 9.84 5.05
CA ILE A 155 -6.50 11.20 5.49
C ILE A 155 -7.95 11.53 5.14
N TRP A 156 -8.36 11.28 3.89
CA TRP A 156 -9.71 11.55 3.39
C TRP A 156 -10.75 10.75 4.15
N GLN A 157 -10.51 9.45 4.36
CA GLN A 157 -11.39 8.58 5.13
C GLN A 157 -11.54 9.09 6.56
N ASN A 158 -10.45 9.47 7.23
CA ASN A 158 -10.52 10.00 8.59
C ASN A 158 -11.26 11.34 8.69
N TRP A 159 -11.12 12.20 7.68
CA TRP A 159 -11.85 13.46 7.61
C TRP A 159 -13.36 13.23 7.47
N GLN A 160 -13.78 12.29 6.62
CA GLN A 160 -15.18 11.88 6.53
C GLN A 160 -15.70 11.34 7.86
N MET A 161 -14.89 10.54 8.56
CA MET A 161 -15.28 9.98 9.84
C MET A 161 -15.52 11.06 10.91
N THR A 162 -14.61 12.04 10.98
CA THR A 162 -14.71 13.15 11.94
C THR A 162 -15.96 14.00 11.68
N ARG A 163 -16.25 14.30 10.41
CA ARG A 163 -17.43 15.09 10.02
C ARG A 163 -18.74 14.42 10.41
N GLN A 164 -18.89 13.13 10.15
CA GLN A 164 -20.11 12.41 10.52
C GLN A 164 -20.24 12.20 12.02
N GLN A 165 -19.14 11.99 12.76
CA GLN A 165 -19.19 11.95 14.23
C GLN A 165 -19.71 13.27 14.82
N GLN A 166 -19.27 14.41 14.29
CA GLN A 166 -19.76 15.73 14.72
C GLN A 166 -21.26 15.90 14.45
N GLN A 167 -21.75 15.42 13.30
CA GLN A 167 -23.17 15.46 12.96
C GLN A 167 -24.01 14.62 13.91
N LEU A 168 -23.53 13.43 14.30
CA LEU A 168 -24.23 12.56 15.26
C LEU A 168 -24.27 13.18 16.67
N ILE A 169 -23.17 13.78 17.12
CA ILE A 169 -23.13 14.50 18.41
C ILE A 169 -24.10 15.70 18.40
N ALA A 170 -24.18 16.43 17.28
CA ALA A 170 -25.11 17.54 17.13
C ALA A 170 -26.58 17.10 17.11
N GLN A 171 -26.89 15.92 16.55
CA GLN A 171 -28.23 15.32 16.58
C GLN A 171 -28.60 14.80 17.97
N ALA A 172 -27.67 14.20 18.71
CA ALA A 172 -27.91 13.70 20.07
C ALA A 172 -28.08 14.80 21.12
N LYS A 173 -27.71 16.05 20.80
CA LYS A 173 -27.91 17.23 21.66
C LYS A 173 -29.23 17.96 21.41
N LYS A 174 -30.00 17.57 20.38
CA LYS A 174 -31.35 18.08 20.10
C LYS A 174 -32.38 17.15 20.71
#